data_AF-A0BL45-F1
#
_entry.id   AF-A0BL45-F1
#
_cell.length_a   1.000
_cell.length_b   1.000
_cell.length_c   1.000
_cell.angle_alpha   90.00
_cell.angle_beta   90.00
_cell.angle_gamma   90.00
#
_symmetry.space_group_name_H-M   'P 1'
#
loop_
_entity.id
_entity.type
_entity.pdbx_description
1 polymer ?
#
loop_
_entity_poly.entity_id
_entity_poly.type
_entity_poly.pdbx_seq_one_letter_code
_entity_poly.pdbx_strand_id
1 'polypeptide(L)'
;MGVGIFCLVVSAMILIPIVFQVHKTNNMVMSLFGIIPIQEIKELAAKCENYMQEFLEDKNEKKEIVDKEDKPPQPNVQPPEVEKTQNKEVFEMNNEEEDKSDKKKNQQQSGSNGSGQNVLQTGQPNSNAIHTSITAKPSENKATPSAFTQGATKNDQKQQQQQEQDKKENEEEIENLRSQKLLNSKDNNKSVVIVQFLIFALIFISYFILDINLELIFLDNVQKAYDHLQYSSKRPISIKYNVYFTFEEVVTNKTQLEDTLDMRTEFQSRLYDNERNLFQSLTQSFPSQYDSYLSKFQAFTYNNLCVNDFSINNFVTDQTGCAAVDSGLLTSGLKTAFVSVALSTNDMISYWKNTQRARADLISTINNQTYHDKLHRLLYYISPACDYLTDRFMSGIADFLSYSDSIEQMKFSIYLVLMFAAFIFCWTPYLNNLSKQIWRTKGMLNMIPMDIIQKYPNLKQQFIGGEILQAVK
;
A
#
# COMPACT_ATOMS: atom_id res chain seq x y z
N MET A 1 -2.46 0.68 -13.05
CA MET A 1 -1.41 0.43 -12.03
C MET A 1 -0.07 1.09 -12.33
N GLY A 2 0.52 0.96 -13.53
CA GLY A 2 1.81 1.60 -13.86
C GLY A 2 1.85 3.11 -13.60
N VAL A 3 0.74 3.81 -13.82
CA VAL A 3 0.58 5.24 -13.49
C VAL A 3 0.70 5.50 -11.99
N GLY A 4 0.18 4.62 -11.12
CA GLY A 4 0.26 4.78 -9.67
C GLY A 4 1.69 4.65 -9.14
N ILE A 5 2.41 3.62 -9.59
CA ILE A 5 3.84 3.44 -9.26
C ILE A 5 4.64 4.63 -9.80
N PHE A 6 4.39 5.04 -11.04
CA PHE A 6 5.04 6.20 -11.63
C PHE A 6 4.77 7.48 -10.83
N CYS A 7 3.52 7.76 -10.44
CA CYS A 7 3.17 8.90 -9.59
C CYS A 7 3.85 8.83 -8.22
N LEU A 8 3.95 7.65 -7.60
CA LEU A 8 4.67 7.48 -6.33
C LEU A 8 6.17 7.76 -6.48
N VAL A 9 6.80 7.25 -7.55
CA VAL A 9 8.23 7.49 -7.83
C VAL A 9 8.49 8.96 -8.14
N VAL A 10 7.64 9.60 -8.95
CA VAL A 10 7.74 11.03 -9.26
C VAL A 10 7.51 11.87 -8.01
N SER A 11 6.51 11.53 -7.19
CA SER A 11 6.25 12.20 -5.91
C SER A 11 7.44 12.08 -4.97
N ALA A 12 8.04 10.89 -4.84
CA ALA A 12 9.25 10.68 -4.06
C ALA A 12 10.44 11.49 -4.61
N MET A 13 10.63 11.50 -5.93
CA MET A 13 11.68 12.29 -6.60
C MET A 13 11.53 13.80 -6.38
N ILE A 14 10.30 14.31 -6.21
CA ILE A 14 10.05 15.74 -5.94
C ILE A 14 10.15 16.07 -4.44
N LEU A 15 9.58 15.22 -3.58
CA LEU A 15 9.54 15.46 -2.13
C LEU A 15 10.92 15.31 -1.47
N ILE A 16 11.69 14.30 -1.86
CA ILE A 16 12.99 14.01 -1.23
C ILE A 16 13.97 15.21 -1.33
N PRO A 17 14.16 15.86 -2.50
CA PRO A 17 14.98 17.07 -2.60
C PRO A 17 14.49 18.22 -1.73
N ILE A 18 13.18 18.47 -1.69
CA ILE A 18 12.60 19.55 -0.88
C ILE A 18 12.89 19.31 0.60
N VAL A 19 12.68 18.07 1.06
CA VAL A 19 12.98 17.66 2.44
C VAL A 19 14.46 17.84 2.76
N PHE A 20 15.36 17.42 1.87
CA PHE A 20 16.80 17.61 2.07
C PHE A 20 17.21 19.07 2.05
N GLN A 21 16.56 19.90 1.24
CA GLN A 21 16.82 21.34 1.20
C GLN A 21 16.43 21.99 2.53
N VAL A 22 15.25 21.68 3.08
CA VAL A 22 14.81 22.18 4.40
C VAL A 22 15.79 21.75 5.50
N HIS A 23 16.23 20.48 5.50
CA HIS A 23 17.22 20.02 6.48
C HIS A 23 18.58 20.72 6.32
N LYS A 24 19.07 20.91 5.09
CA LYS A 24 20.34 21.59 4.81
C LYS A 24 20.28 23.03 5.31
N THR A 25 19.18 23.72 5.01
CA THR A 25 18.91 25.08 5.46
C THR A 25 18.88 25.17 6.98
N ASN A 26 18.17 24.26 7.66
CA ASN A 26 18.10 24.26 9.12
C ASN A 26 19.49 24.07 9.75
N ASN A 27 20.30 23.14 9.21
CA ASN A 27 21.67 22.92 9.68
C ASN A 27 22.58 24.12 9.42
N MET A 28 22.42 24.80 8.28
CA MET A 28 23.14 26.04 7.98
C MET A 28 22.79 27.14 8.99
N VAL A 29 21.51 27.30 9.33
CA VAL A 29 21.08 28.26 10.35
C VAL A 29 21.66 27.92 11.72
N MET A 30 21.62 26.65 12.13
CA MET A 30 22.26 26.20 13.38
C MET A 30 23.77 26.47 13.38
N SER A 31 24.45 26.35 12.22
CA SER A 31 25.88 26.64 12.12
C SER A 31 26.23 28.13 12.27
N LEU A 32 25.33 29.04 11.88
CA LEU A 32 25.52 30.49 12.07
C LEU A 32 25.61 30.87 13.55
N PHE A 33 24.87 30.18 14.42
CA PHE A 33 25.00 30.37 15.87
C PHE A 33 26.34 29.90 16.43
N GLY A 34 27.03 29.00 15.73
CA GLY A 34 28.39 28.59 16.08
C GLY A 34 29.44 29.66 15.81
N ILE A 35 29.12 30.69 15.01
CA ILE A 35 30.02 31.79 14.65
C ILE A 35 29.97 32.92 15.69
N ILE A 36 28.91 33.01 16.49
CA ILE A 36 28.75 34.06 17.51
C ILE A 36 29.53 33.65 18.77
N PRO A 37 30.46 34.49 19.27
CA PRO A 37 31.26 34.15 20.45
C PRO A 37 30.40 34.04 21.72
N ILE A 38 30.80 33.15 22.63
CA ILE A 38 30.02 32.78 23.82
C ILE A 38 29.74 33.99 24.72
N GLN A 39 30.67 34.93 24.79
CA GLN A 39 30.59 36.12 25.63
C GLN A 39 29.40 36.98 25.21
N GLU A 40 29.19 37.17 23.90
CA GLU A 40 28.04 37.92 23.39
C GLU A 40 26.73 37.17 23.62
N ILE A 41 26.73 35.84 23.48
CA ILE A 41 25.56 35.01 23.81
C ILE A 41 25.19 35.15 25.28
N LYS A 42 26.17 35.13 26.19
CA LYS A 42 25.95 35.33 27.63
C LYS A 42 25.44 36.73 27.94
N GLU A 43 25.96 37.75 27.28
CA GLU A 43 25.49 39.12 27.44
C GLU A 43 24.04 39.29 26.94
N LEU A 44 23.69 38.69 25.80
CA LEU A 44 22.32 38.67 25.29
C LEU A 44 21.37 37.91 26.21
N ALA A 45 21.81 36.76 26.73
CA ALA A 45 21.03 35.99 27.70
C ALA A 45 20.78 36.80 28.97
N ALA A 46 21.81 37.46 29.51
CA ALA A 46 21.67 38.34 30.67
C ALA A 46 20.74 39.53 30.40
N LYS A 47 20.81 40.14 29.20
CA LYS A 47 19.86 41.18 28.78
C LYS A 47 18.42 40.66 28.69
N CYS A 48 18.23 39.45 28.18
CA CYS A 48 16.90 38.80 28.16
C CYS A 48 16.38 38.49 29.56
N GLU A 49 17.21 37.95 30.46
CA GLU A 49 16.84 37.69 31.85
C GLU A 49 16.46 38.98 32.58
N ASN A 50 17.27 40.03 32.43
CA ASN A 50 16.98 41.35 33.00
C ASN A 50 15.66 41.91 32.47
N TYR A 51 15.43 41.85 31.15
CA TYR A 51 14.17 42.32 30.56
C TYR A 51 12.96 41.51 31.03
N MET A 52 13.08 40.19 31.13
CA MET A 52 11.99 39.33 31.60
C MET A 52 11.67 39.61 33.07
N GLN A 53 12.69 39.86 33.89
CA GLN A 53 12.52 40.23 35.29
C GLN A 53 11.84 41.60 35.43
N GLU A 54 12.30 42.60 34.68
CA GLU A 54 11.70 43.94 34.64
C GLU A 54 10.24 43.91 34.15
N PHE A 55 9.93 43.09 33.14
CA PHE A 55 8.58 42.92 32.63
C PHE A 55 7.64 42.23 33.64
N LEU A 56 8.14 41.25 34.40
CA LEU A 56 7.37 40.60 35.47
C LEU A 56 7.12 41.55 36.65
N GLU A 57 8.10 42.37 37.01
CA GLU A 57 7.96 43.42 38.02
C GLU A 57 6.91 44.46 37.61
N ASP A 58 6.98 45.00 36.38
CA ASP A 58 6.00 45.98 35.85
C ASP A 58 4.57 45.39 35.77
N LYS A 59 4.44 44.09 35.49
CA LYS A 59 3.13 43.41 35.45
C LYS A 59 2.56 43.18 36.86
N ASN A 60 3.41 42.95 37.85
CA ASN A 60 3.01 42.81 39.25
C ASN A 60 2.62 44.16 39.86
N GLU A 61 3.36 45.24 39.57
CA GLU A 61 3.01 46.59 39.99
C GLU A 61 1.66 47.04 39.41
N LYS A 62 1.40 46.75 38.13
CA LYS A 62 0.10 47.05 37.50
C LYS A 62 -1.06 46.25 38.09
N LYS A 63 -0.86 45.02 38.53
CA LYS A 63 -1.89 44.25 39.25
C LYS A 63 -2.19 44.84 40.63
N GLU A 64 -1.17 45.28 41.37
CA GLU A 64 -1.39 45.91 42.69
C GLU A 64 -2.12 47.26 42.63
N ILE A 65 -2.03 47.97 41.51
CA ILE A 65 -2.76 49.23 41.30
C ILE A 65 -4.25 48.96 41.00
N VAL A 66 -4.56 47.92 40.21
CA VAL A 66 -5.95 47.55 39.87
C VAL A 66 -6.70 47.01 41.09
N ASP A 67 -6.04 46.27 41.99
CA ASP A 67 -6.67 45.76 43.22
C ASP A 67 -6.90 46.85 44.30
N LYS A 68 -6.39 48.08 44.11
CA LYS A 68 -6.57 49.22 45.04
C LYS A 68 -7.65 50.21 44.61
N GLU A 69 -8.19 50.13 43.38
CA GLU A 69 -9.20 51.07 42.90
C GLU A 69 -10.66 50.55 42.90
N ASP A 70 -10.92 49.27 43.14
CA ASP A 70 -12.30 48.77 43.28
C ASP A 70 -12.76 48.69 44.75
N LYS A 71 -13.10 49.85 45.31
CA LYS A 71 -14.07 49.96 46.41
C LYS A 71 -15.33 50.64 45.84
N PRO A 72 -16.43 49.91 45.63
CA PRO A 72 -17.57 50.45 44.89
C PRO A 72 -18.30 51.53 45.71
N PRO A 73 -18.56 52.72 45.14
CA PRO A 73 -19.62 53.59 45.61
C PRO A 73 -20.97 52.98 45.21
N GLN A 74 -21.87 52.82 46.17
CA GLN A 74 -23.26 52.42 45.94
C GLN A 74 -23.94 53.31 44.88
N PRO A 75 -24.76 52.73 43.98
CA PRO A 75 -25.79 53.48 43.29
C PRO A 75 -27.20 52.99 43.64
N ASN A 76 -28.03 53.99 43.93
CA ASN A 76 -29.46 53.95 44.13
C ASN A 76 -30.18 53.98 42.76
N VAL A 77 -31.06 53.01 42.50
CA VAL A 77 -32.39 53.09 41.80
C VAL A 77 -32.47 54.02 40.55
N GLN A 78 -32.40 53.50 39.31
CA GLN A 78 -33.46 52.98 38.39
C GLN A 78 -33.59 53.81 37.07
N PRO A 79 -34.20 53.25 35.99
CA PRO A 79 -33.84 53.41 34.55
C PRO A 79 -34.86 54.32 33.79
N PRO A 80 -34.99 54.37 32.43
CA PRO A 80 -34.34 53.69 31.28
C PRO A 80 -33.76 54.69 30.24
N GLU A 81 -33.09 54.35 29.13
CA GLU A 81 -33.58 53.78 27.87
C GLU A 81 -32.44 53.85 26.81
N VAL A 82 -32.44 52.89 25.87
CA VAL A 82 -32.15 53.04 24.42
C VAL A 82 -30.70 53.21 23.87
N GLU A 83 -30.34 52.17 23.11
CA GLU A 83 -29.62 52.08 21.83
C GLU A 83 -28.12 52.41 21.64
N LYS A 84 -27.45 51.33 21.17
CA LYS A 84 -26.52 51.21 20.03
C LYS A 84 -25.16 51.91 20.11
N THR A 85 -24.13 51.09 20.26
CA THR A 85 -22.79 51.40 19.76
C THR A 85 -22.17 50.19 19.05
N GLN A 86 -21.74 50.45 17.81
CA GLN A 86 -20.95 49.58 16.94
C GLN A 86 -19.48 49.49 17.37
N ASN A 87 -18.88 48.34 17.08
CA ASN A 87 -17.49 48.11 16.66
C ASN A 87 -16.35 48.72 17.47
N LYS A 88 -15.64 47.84 18.20
CA LYS A 88 -14.20 47.66 17.99
C LYS A 88 -13.76 46.27 18.48
N GLU A 89 -13.41 45.40 17.55
CA GLU A 89 -12.73 44.12 17.83
C GLU A 89 -11.37 44.40 18.48
N VAL A 90 -11.21 43.93 19.71
CA VAL A 90 -9.92 43.74 20.36
C VAL A 90 -9.68 42.23 20.37
N PHE A 91 -8.62 41.79 19.72
CA PHE A 91 -8.11 40.42 19.81
C PHE A 91 -7.55 40.20 21.23
N GLU A 92 -8.28 39.46 22.06
CA GLU A 92 -7.76 38.85 23.29
C GLU A 92 -7.22 37.45 22.97
N MET A 93 -5.93 37.21 23.24
CA MET A 93 -5.37 35.86 23.31
C MET A 93 -5.52 35.35 24.75
N ASN A 94 -6.48 34.47 24.95
CA ASN A 94 -6.61 33.62 26.14
C ASN A 94 -5.50 32.55 26.14
N ASN A 95 -4.69 32.54 27.20
CA ASN A 95 -3.95 31.36 27.64
C ASN A 95 -4.53 30.97 29.01
N GLU A 96 -5.38 29.95 29.02
CA GLU A 96 -5.74 29.20 30.21
C GLU A 96 -4.67 28.14 30.48
N GLU A 97 -3.92 28.28 31.56
CA GLU A 97 -3.26 27.16 32.24
C GLU A 97 -4.08 26.84 33.49
N GLU A 98 -4.77 25.68 33.44
CA GLU A 98 -5.29 25.01 34.62
C GLU A 98 -4.16 24.21 35.29
N ASP A 99 -3.83 24.56 36.52
CA ASP A 99 -3.19 23.66 37.48
C ASP A 99 -3.99 23.68 38.79
N LYS A 100 -4.51 22.52 39.21
CA LYS A 100 -5.06 22.29 40.55
C LYS A 100 -4.78 20.87 41.03
N SER A 101 -3.79 20.83 41.91
CA SER A 101 -3.91 20.41 43.32
C SER A 101 -3.88 18.93 43.68
N ASP A 102 -2.84 18.62 44.45
CA ASP A 102 -2.69 17.52 45.38
C ASP A 102 -3.87 17.35 46.36
N LYS A 103 -4.20 16.09 46.64
CA LYS A 103 -4.80 15.69 47.93
C LYS A 103 -4.26 14.36 48.42
N LYS A 104 -3.47 14.44 49.50
CA LYS A 104 -3.10 13.32 50.38
C LYS A 104 -4.34 12.61 50.93
N LYS A 105 -4.28 11.28 51.01
CA LYS A 105 -4.75 10.51 52.17
C LYS A 105 -4.00 9.18 52.32
N ASN A 106 -3.85 8.80 53.59
CA ASN A 106 -3.01 7.77 54.17
C ASN A 106 -3.76 6.42 54.34
N GLN A 107 -2.97 5.38 54.66
CA GLN A 107 -3.32 4.03 55.18
C GLN A 107 -3.88 3.04 54.13
N GLN A 108 -3.43 1.79 54.03
CA GLN A 108 -3.16 0.85 55.13
C GLN A 108 -2.27 -0.33 54.66
N GLN A 109 -1.49 -0.88 55.60
CA GLN A 109 -0.71 -2.11 55.50
C GLN A 109 -1.56 -3.37 55.33
N SER A 110 -1.07 -4.32 54.54
CA SER A 110 -0.91 -5.77 54.80
C SER A 110 -0.31 -6.37 53.53
N GLY A 111 0.83 -7.07 53.49
CA GLY A 111 1.23 -8.16 54.38
C GLY A 111 0.87 -9.50 53.72
N SER A 112 1.71 -10.04 52.83
CA SER A 112 1.90 -11.49 52.70
C SER A 112 3.16 -11.84 51.91
N ASN A 113 3.94 -12.71 52.54
CA ASN A 113 5.10 -13.42 52.05
C ASN A 113 4.82 -14.29 50.82
N GLY A 114 5.86 -14.53 50.03
CA GLY A 114 5.89 -15.54 48.97
C GLY A 114 7.29 -15.71 48.39
N SER A 115 8.12 -16.47 49.10
CA SER A 115 9.45 -16.95 48.71
C SER A 115 9.47 -17.72 47.38
N GLY A 116 10.51 -17.52 46.57
CA GLY A 116 10.79 -18.35 45.40
C GLY A 116 12.18 -18.07 44.83
N GLN A 117 13.14 -18.87 45.26
CA GLN A 117 14.56 -18.84 44.92
C GLN A 117 14.86 -19.33 43.48
N ASN A 118 15.87 -18.67 42.90
CA ASN A 118 17.02 -19.24 42.17
C ASN A 118 16.89 -19.78 40.73
N VAL A 119 18.05 -19.58 40.07
CA VAL A 119 18.64 -20.33 38.93
C VAL A 119 18.24 -19.78 37.55
N LEU A 120 19.12 -19.54 36.58
CA LEU A 120 20.58 -19.42 36.43
C LEU A 120 20.80 -19.16 34.93
N GLN A 121 21.71 -18.23 34.56
CA GLN A 121 22.51 -18.23 33.31
C GLN A 121 21.75 -18.15 31.96
N THR A 122 22.24 -17.55 30.88
CA THR A 122 23.60 -17.26 30.41
C THR A 122 23.49 -16.27 29.24
N GLY A 123 24.42 -15.32 29.17
CA GLY A 123 25.17 -15.12 27.92
C GLY A 123 24.86 -13.87 27.09
N GLN A 124 25.42 -12.73 27.50
CA GLN A 124 25.75 -11.60 26.62
C GLN A 124 27.22 -11.71 26.18
N PRO A 125 27.54 -11.56 24.89
CA PRO A 125 28.90 -11.25 24.46
C PRO A 125 29.10 -9.73 24.42
N ASN A 126 29.85 -9.27 25.42
CA ASN A 126 30.99 -8.36 25.36
C ASN A 126 31.13 -7.45 24.10
N SER A 127 30.87 -6.16 24.28
CA SER A 127 31.30 -5.09 23.38
C SER A 127 32.64 -4.50 23.86
N ASN A 128 33.64 -4.55 22.98
CA ASN A 128 34.94 -3.91 23.14
C ASN A 128 34.79 -2.39 23.34
N ALA A 129 35.09 -1.92 24.55
CA ALA A 129 35.33 -0.51 24.84
C ALA A 129 36.83 -0.25 24.79
N ILE A 130 37.24 0.56 23.80
CA ILE A 130 38.59 1.10 23.66
C ILE A 130 38.81 2.11 24.79
N HIS A 131 39.65 1.73 25.75
CA HIS A 131 40.24 2.60 26.75
C HIS A 131 41.26 3.54 26.07
N THR A 132 41.04 4.85 26.15
CA THR A 132 42.11 5.85 25.96
C THR A 132 42.22 6.66 27.24
N SER A 133 42.87 6.07 28.25
CA SER A 133 43.32 6.75 29.46
C SER A 133 44.63 7.46 29.15
N ILE A 134 44.61 8.78 29.04
CA ILE A 134 45.82 9.60 29.02
C ILE A 134 46.37 9.66 30.44
N THR A 135 47.48 8.96 30.62
CA THR A 135 48.33 8.93 31.81
C THR A 135 49.13 10.22 31.89
N ALA A 136 48.77 11.14 32.79
CA ALA A 136 49.63 12.26 33.16
C ALA A 136 50.44 11.89 34.42
N LYS A 137 51.75 11.70 34.25
CA LYS A 137 52.75 11.62 35.32
C LYS A 137 52.89 12.99 36.01
N PRO A 138 53.02 13.06 37.34
CA PRO A 138 53.72 14.16 38.00
C PRO A 138 55.16 13.74 38.32
N SER A 139 56.14 14.42 37.72
CA SER A 139 57.54 14.36 38.14
C SER A 139 57.77 15.37 39.27
N GLU A 140 58.17 14.86 40.42
CA GLU A 140 58.80 15.62 41.50
C GLU A 140 60.03 16.38 40.98
N ASN A 141 60.15 17.66 41.35
CA ASN A 141 61.46 18.27 41.52
C ASN A 141 61.42 19.30 42.66
N LYS A 142 62.23 19.01 43.68
CA LYS A 142 62.66 19.88 44.77
C LYS A 142 63.46 21.06 44.21
N ALA A 143 63.22 22.27 44.72
CA ALA A 143 64.29 23.23 45.00
C ALA A 143 63.85 24.26 46.06
N THR A 144 64.82 24.57 46.91
CA THR A 144 64.89 25.44 48.10
C THR A 144 64.73 26.94 47.82
N PRO A 145 64.55 27.77 48.88
CA PRO A 145 64.29 29.20 48.78
C PRO A 145 65.59 30.02 48.74
N SER A 146 65.60 31.11 47.96
CA SER A 146 66.59 32.17 48.13
C SER A 146 66.00 33.57 47.89
N ALA A 147 66.47 34.46 48.75
CA ALA A 147 66.13 35.86 48.93
C ALA A 147 66.15 36.78 47.68
N PHE A 148 65.23 37.75 47.73
CA PHE A 148 65.45 39.20 47.56
C PHE A 148 66.37 39.68 46.42
N THR A 149 65.76 40.18 45.34
CA THR A 149 66.29 41.34 44.60
C THR A 149 65.17 42.12 43.92
N GLN A 150 65.00 43.39 44.33
CA GLN A 150 64.30 44.41 43.57
C GLN A 150 65.12 44.73 42.31
N GLY A 151 64.48 44.72 41.13
CA GLY A 151 65.15 45.02 39.87
C GLY A 151 64.19 45.03 38.70
N ALA A 152 63.39 46.09 38.58
CA ALA A 152 62.56 46.36 37.42
C ALA A 152 63.41 46.44 36.14
N THR A 153 63.15 45.56 35.15
CA THR A 153 63.58 45.78 33.76
C THR A 153 62.70 45.01 32.77
N LYS A 154 61.82 45.73 32.07
CA LYS A 154 61.29 45.58 30.68
C LYS A 154 61.01 44.21 30.02
N ASN A 155 61.30 43.06 30.61
CA ASN A 155 61.11 41.73 30.02
C ASN A 155 59.79 41.04 30.44
N ASP A 156 59.17 41.45 31.55
CA ASP A 156 57.87 40.90 31.99
C ASP A 156 56.71 41.30 31.05
N GLN A 157 56.83 42.41 30.31
CA GLN A 157 55.85 42.81 29.30
C GLN A 157 55.82 41.86 28.09
N LYS A 158 56.95 41.26 27.71
CA LYS A 158 56.98 40.27 26.61
C LYS A 158 56.36 38.94 27.03
N GLN A 159 56.52 38.53 28.29
CA GLN A 159 55.91 37.31 28.80
C GLN A 159 54.38 37.43 28.99
N GLN A 160 53.88 38.61 29.40
CA GLN A 160 52.44 38.87 29.45
C GLN A 160 51.80 38.95 28.04
N GLN A 161 52.48 39.54 27.05
CA GLN A 161 51.98 39.55 25.68
C GLN A 161 51.92 38.16 25.05
N GLN A 162 52.89 37.29 25.35
CA GLN A 162 52.92 35.94 24.80
C GLN A 162 51.86 35.03 25.46
N GLN A 163 51.60 35.18 26.77
CA GLN A 163 50.49 34.50 27.43
C GLN A 163 49.11 34.96 26.94
N GLU A 164 48.92 36.25 26.64
CA GLU A 164 47.66 36.72 26.04
C GLU A 164 47.46 36.21 24.61
N GLN A 165 48.54 36.05 23.85
CA GLN A 165 48.48 35.57 22.49
C GLN A 165 48.17 34.06 22.43
N ASP A 166 48.83 33.26 23.26
CA ASP A 166 48.53 31.82 23.41
C ASP A 166 47.10 31.59 23.92
N LYS A 167 46.60 32.45 24.81
CA LYS A 167 45.23 32.35 25.32
C LYS A 167 44.19 32.66 24.23
N LYS A 168 44.45 33.64 23.36
CA LYS A 168 43.56 33.96 22.23
C LYS A 168 43.54 32.85 21.19
N GLU A 169 44.70 32.31 20.84
CA GLU A 169 44.80 31.22 19.85
C GLU A 169 44.09 29.95 20.34
N ASN A 170 44.22 29.64 21.64
CA ASN A 170 43.53 28.50 22.26
C ASN A 170 42.01 28.73 22.37
N GLU A 171 41.55 29.97 22.63
CA GLU A 171 40.11 30.31 22.59
C GLU A 171 39.53 30.16 21.17
N GLU A 172 40.26 30.60 20.13
CA GLU A 172 39.86 30.48 18.73
C GLU A 172 39.81 29.01 18.27
N GLU A 173 40.76 28.18 18.71
CA GLU A 173 40.76 26.74 18.43
C GLU A 173 39.58 26.02 19.12
N ILE A 174 39.26 26.39 20.36
CA ILE A 174 38.09 25.85 21.09
C ILE A 174 36.77 26.24 20.39
N GLU A 175 36.65 27.47 19.90
CA GLU A 175 35.48 27.92 19.13
C GLU A 175 35.34 27.16 17.81
N ASN A 176 36.45 26.96 17.08
CA ASN A 176 36.47 26.16 15.85
C ASN A 176 36.11 24.69 16.10
N LEU A 177 36.59 24.09 17.18
CA LEU A 177 36.21 22.73 17.58
C LEU A 177 34.74 22.62 17.95
N ARG A 178 34.18 23.65 18.61
CA ARG A 178 32.76 23.69 18.97
C ARG A 178 31.86 23.85 17.75
N SER A 179 32.20 24.77 16.84
CA SER A 179 31.44 24.96 15.59
C SER A 179 31.50 23.70 14.72
N GLN A 180 32.66 23.05 14.63
CA GLN A 180 32.77 21.74 13.99
C GLN A 180 31.96 20.66 14.69
N LYS A 181 31.91 20.62 16.02
CA LYS A 181 31.13 19.62 16.77
C LYS A 181 29.62 19.85 16.64
N LEU A 182 29.16 21.09 16.47
CA LEU A 182 27.77 21.42 16.16
C LEU A 182 27.43 21.05 14.70
N LEU A 183 28.31 21.36 13.75
CA LEU A 183 28.19 20.96 12.34
C LEU A 183 28.22 19.43 12.14
N ASN A 184 29.02 18.73 12.95
CA ASN A 184 29.13 17.26 12.98
C ASN A 184 28.24 16.60 14.04
N SER A 185 27.33 17.34 14.69
CA SER A 185 26.33 16.71 15.54
C SER A 185 25.41 15.89 14.65
N LYS A 186 25.79 14.63 14.50
CA LYS A 186 25.20 13.67 13.57
C LYS A 186 23.72 13.60 13.89
N ASP A 187 22.91 14.04 12.93
CA ASP A 187 21.46 14.11 13.03
C ASP A 187 20.90 12.68 13.02
N ASN A 188 21.01 11.98 14.17
CA ASN A 188 20.62 10.58 14.31
C ASN A 188 19.15 10.37 13.96
N ASN A 189 18.32 11.41 14.06
CA ASN A 189 16.91 11.39 13.67
C ASN A 189 16.71 11.29 12.15
N LYS A 190 17.62 11.84 11.34
CA LYS A 190 17.51 11.79 9.87
C LYS A 190 17.55 10.36 9.35
N SER A 191 18.45 9.54 9.89
CA SER A 191 18.56 8.13 9.49
C SER A 191 17.31 7.35 9.89
N VAL A 192 16.73 7.65 11.06
CA VAL A 192 15.50 6.98 11.53
C VAL A 192 14.34 7.28 10.58
N VAL A 193 14.15 8.54 10.20
CA VAL A 193 13.09 8.95 9.26
C VAL A 193 13.27 8.30 7.89
N ILE A 194 14.49 8.29 7.33
CA ILE A 194 14.76 7.65 6.03
C ILE A 194 14.46 6.15 6.09
N VAL A 195 14.89 5.47 7.15
CA VAL A 195 14.61 4.04 7.34
C VAL A 195 13.12 3.77 7.47
N GLN A 196 12.37 4.60 8.20
CA GLN A 196 10.91 4.49 8.29
C GLN A 196 10.25 4.62 6.91
N PHE A 197 10.56 5.68 6.14
CA PHE A 197 10.01 5.86 4.79
C PHE A 197 10.38 4.70 3.85
N LEU A 198 11.60 4.17 3.95
CA LEU A 198 12.04 3.04 3.14
C LEU A 198 11.27 1.76 3.47
N ILE A 199 11.00 1.48 4.74
CA ILE A 199 10.18 0.34 5.16
C ILE A 199 8.76 0.45 4.57
N PHE A 200 8.12 1.62 4.68
CA PHE A 200 6.79 1.82 4.10
C PHE A 200 6.80 1.71 2.57
N ALA A 201 7.81 2.27 1.90
CA ALA A 201 7.98 2.13 0.46
C ALA A 201 8.11 0.65 0.03
N LEU A 202 8.87 -0.16 0.78
CA LEU A 202 8.98 -1.60 0.53
C LEU A 202 7.64 -2.33 0.71
N ILE A 203 6.84 -1.96 1.71
CA ILE A 203 5.49 -2.52 1.93
C ILE A 203 4.55 -2.16 0.76
N PHE A 204 4.60 -0.92 0.27
CA PHE A 204 3.81 -0.54 -0.90
C PHE A 204 4.26 -1.27 -2.17
N ILE A 205 5.56 -1.40 -2.40
CA ILE A 205 6.11 -2.14 -3.55
C ILE A 205 5.69 -3.60 -3.48
N SER A 206 5.79 -4.25 -2.30
CA SER A 206 5.38 -5.65 -2.15
C SER A 206 3.87 -5.84 -2.36
N TYR A 207 3.03 -4.91 -1.87
CA TYR A 207 1.60 -4.89 -2.16
C TYR A 207 1.32 -4.87 -3.67
N PHE A 208 1.96 -3.98 -4.43
CA PHE A 208 1.76 -3.91 -5.88
C PHE A 208 2.27 -5.15 -6.62
N ILE A 209 3.38 -5.75 -6.19
CA ILE A 209 3.87 -6.99 -6.79
C ILE A 209 2.87 -8.12 -6.57
N LEU A 210 2.31 -8.25 -5.37
CA LEU A 210 1.28 -9.25 -5.08
C LEU A 210 0.03 -9.01 -5.93
N ASP A 211 -0.40 -7.76 -6.04
CA ASP A 211 -1.55 -7.36 -6.85
C ASP A 211 -1.37 -7.74 -8.33
N ILE A 212 -0.20 -7.47 -8.91
CA ILE A 212 0.14 -7.87 -10.29
C ILE A 212 0.09 -9.40 -10.47
N ASN A 213 0.64 -10.16 -9.52
CA ASN A 213 0.60 -11.62 -9.62
C ASN A 213 -0.83 -12.16 -9.54
N LEU A 214 -1.67 -11.57 -8.69
CA LEU A 214 -3.09 -11.93 -8.61
C LEU A 214 -3.83 -11.61 -9.92
N GLU A 215 -3.55 -10.47 -10.54
CA GLU A 215 -4.14 -10.10 -11.83
C GLU A 215 -3.71 -11.05 -12.95
N LEU A 216 -2.43 -11.46 -12.97
CA LEU A 216 -1.95 -12.45 -13.94
C LEU A 216 -2.66 -13.80 -13.77
N ILE A 217 -2.87 -14.26 -12.53
CA ILE A 217 -3.63 -15.47 -12.23
C ILE A 217 -5.10 -15.31 -12.67
N PHE A 218 -5.70 -14.15 -12.42
CA PHE A 218 -7.06 -13.85 -12.86
C PHE A 218 -7.18 -13.93 -14.39
N LEU A 219 -6.29 -13.28 -15.14
CA LEU A 219 -6.29 -13.29 -16.61
C LEU A 219 -6.10 -14.70 -17.18
N ASP A 220 -5.19 -15.50 -16.61
CA ASP A 220 -5.00 -16.89 -16.99
C ASP A 220 -6.29 -17.72 -16.77
N ASN A 221 -6.95 -17.56 -15.62
CA ASN A 221 -8.22 -18.24 -15.35
C ASN A 221 -9.35 -17.79 -16.28
N VAL A 222 -9.43 -16.50 -16.62
CA VAL A 222 -10.40 -15.98 -17.60
C VAL A 222 -10.15 -16.57 -18.98
N GLN A 223 -8.90 -16.65 -19.42
CA GLN A 223 -8.54 -17.25 -20.71
C GLN A 223 -8.95 -18.73 -20.77
N LYS A 224 -8.62 -19.50 -19.73
CA LYS A 224 -9.01 -20.92 -19.63
C LYS A 224 -10.53 -21.11 -19.64
N ALA A 225 -11.25 -20.25 -18.91
CA ALA A 225 -12.71 -20.26 -18.91
C ALA A 225 -13.27 -19.93 -20.30
N TYR A 226 -12.71 -18.93 -20.98
CA TYR A 226 -13.12 -18.56 -22.33
C TYR A 226 -12.87 -19.69 -23.34
N ASP A 227 -11.70 -20.32 -23.32
CA ASP A 227 -11.39 -21.45 -24.19
C ASP A 227 -12.35 -22.62 -23.96
N HIS A 228 -12.64 -22.94 -22.69
CA HIS A 228 -13.63 -23.96 -22.34
C HIS A 228 -15.04 -23.62 -22.82
N LEU A 229 -15.48 -22.36 -22.65
CA LEU A 229 -16.77 -21.88 -23.16
C LEU A 229 -16.84 -22.00 -24.69
N GLN A 230 -15.75 -21.67 -25.38
CA GLN A 230 -15.66 -21.77 -26.83
C GLN A 230 -15.85 -23.22 -27.30
N TYR A 231 -15.21 -24.19 -26.65
CA TYR A 231 -15.39 -25.60 -27.00
C TYR A 231 -16.79 -26.11 -26.63
N SER A 232 -17.32 -25.70 -25.48
CA SER A 232 -18.66 -26.09 -25.01
C SER A 232 -19.75 -25.61 -25.98
N SER A 233 -19.69 -24.34 -26.38
CA SER A 233 -20.65 -23.72 -27.31
C SER A 233 -20.57 -24.25 -28.75
N LYS A 234 -19.41 -24.74 -29.19
CA LYS A 234 -19.25 -25.37 -30.52
C LYS A 234 -19.86 -26.77 -30.62
N ARG A 235 -20.07 -27.48 -29.51
CA ARG A 235 -20.60 -28.86 -29.50
C ARG A 235 -21.93 -29.03 -30.27
N PRO A 236 -23.02 -28.32 -29.94
CA PRO A 236 -24.31 -28.52 -30.61
C PRO A 236 -24.23 -28.22 -32.11
N ILE A 237 -23.46 -27.18 -32.48
CA ILE A 237 -23.25 -26.77 -33.87
C ILE A 237 -22.55 -27.88 -34.66
N SER A 238 -21.44 -28.41 -34.13
CA SER A 238 -20.66 -29.46 -34.81
C SER A 238 -21.47 -30.74 -35.05
N ILE A 239 -22.27 -31.17 -34.06
CA ILE A 239 -23.14 -32.34 -34.25
C ILE A 239 -24.21 -32.04 -35.30
N LYS A 240 -24.91 -30.91 -35.16
CA LYS A 240 -26.05 -30.56 -36.01
C LYS A 240 -25.64 -30.52 -37.47
N TYR A 241 -24.53 -29.85 -37.79
CA TYR A 241 -24.05 -29.76 -39.17
C TYR A 241 -23.48 -31.09 -39.69
N ASN A 242 -22.82 -31.91 -38.87
CA ASN A 242 -22.42 -33.26 -39.29
C ASN A 242 -23.65 -34.07 -39.73
N VAL A 243 -24.72 -34.07 -38.92
CA VAL A 243 -25.96 -34.78 -39.25
C VAL A 243 -26.64 -34.18 -40.49
N TYR A 244 -26.71 -32.85 -40.61
CA TYR A 244 -27.33 -32.18 -41.75
C TYR A 244 -26.62 -32.46 -43.07
N PHE A 245 -25.29 -32.33 -43.14
CA PHE A 245 -24.53 -32.64 -44.36
C PHE A 245 -24.60 -34.13 -44.71
N THR A 246 -24.70 -35.01 -43.70
CA THR A 246 -24.94 -36.44 -43.94
C THR A 246 -26.30 -36.66 -44.62
N PHE A 247 -27.37 -36.03 -44.13
CA PHE A 247 -28.69 -36.10 -44.77
C PHE A 247 -28.68 -35.50 -46.18
N GLU A 248 -28.02 -34.36 -46.36
CA GLU A 248 -27.91 -33.71 -47.66
C GLU A 248 -27.17 -34.58 -48.69
N GLU A 249 -26.08 -35.24 -48.30
CA GLU A 249 -25.36 -36.18 -49.18
C GLU A 249 -26.23 -37.38 -49.57
N VAL A 250 -27.03 -37.92 -48.65
CA VAL A 250 -27.98 -39.01 -48.94
C VAL A 250 -29.07 -38.53 -49.91
N VAL A 251 -29.71 -37.39 -49.62
CA VAL A 251 -30.81 -36.84 -50.42
C VAL A 251 -30.37 -36.46 -51.83
N THR A 252 -29.23 -35.78 -51.95
CA THR A 252 -28.72 -35.29 -53.24
C THR A 252 -27.92 -36.34 -54.01
N ASN A 253 -27.52 -37.44 -53.34
CA ASN A 253 -26.59 -38.44 -53.85
C ASN A 253 -25.26 -37.82 -54.36
N LYS A 254 -24.85 -36.72 -53.74
CA LYS A 254 -23.62 -35.98 -54.06
C LYS A 254 -22.92 -35.60 -52.76
N THR A 255 -21.60 -35.77 -52.74
CA THR A 255 -20.77 -35.24 -51.65
C THR A 255 -20.85 -33.71 -51.68
N GLN A 256 -21.09 -33.11 -50.51
CA GLN A 256 -21.19 -31.66 -50.36
C GLN A 256 -19.78 -31.08 -50.25
N LEU A 257 -19.35 -30.36 -51.28
CA LEU A 257 -18.02 -29.78 -51.37
C LEU A 257 -18.09 -28.25 -51.27
N GLU A 258 -17.32 -27.68 -50.36
CA GLU A 258 -17.04 -26.23 -50.28
C GLU A 258 -15.52 -26.05 -50.42
N ASP A 259 -15.06 -25.29 -51.42
CA ASP A 259 -13.63 -25.11 -51.70
C ASP A 259 -12.81 -26.42 -51.73
N THR A 260 -13.37 -27.48 -52.33
CA THR A 260 -12.81 -28.85 -52.42
C THR A 260 -12.84 -29.68 -51.13
N LEU A 261 -13.31 -29.13 -50.02
CA LEU A 261 -13.45 -29.85 -48.74
C LEU A 261 -14.81 -30.54 -48.65
N ASP A 262 -14.80 -31.83 -48.29
CA ASP A 262 -16.02 -32.57 -47.94
C ASP A 262 -16.54 -32.08 -46.59
N MET A 263 -17.65 -31.33 -46.64
CA MET A 263 -18.23 -30.67 -45.47
C MET A 263 -18.68 -31.66 -44.39
N ARG A 264 -19.12 -32.86 -44.75
CA ARG A 264 -19.44 -33.89 -43.75
C ARG A 264 -18.18 -34.31 -43.00
N THR A 265 -17.14 -34.65 -43.75
CA THR A 265 -15.85 -35.11 -43.18
C THR A 265 -15.20 -34.01 -42.34
N GLU A 266 -15.28 -32.75 -42.77
CA GLU A 266 -14.81 -31.59 -42.02
C GLU A 266 -15.57 -31.43 -40.69
N PHE A 267 -16.90 -31.41 -40.70
CA PHE A 267 -17.69 -31.29 -39.47
C PHE A 267 -17.55 -32.50 -38.54
N GLN A 268 -17.30 -33.68 -39.10
CA GLN A 268 -16.95 -34.86 -38.32
C GLN A 268 -15.58 -34.72 -37.63
N SER A 269 -14.56 -34.22 -38.33
CA SER A 269 -13.26 -33.93 -37.69
C SER A 269 -13.41 -32.87 -36.60
N ARG A 270 -14.13 -31.77 -36.90
CA ARG A 270 -14.43 -30.73 -35.91
C ARG A 270 -15.14 -31.26 -34.69
N LEU A 271 -16.06 -32.22 -34.85
CA LEU A 271 -16.73 -32.86 -33.73
C LEU A 271 -15.73 -33.59 -32.82
N TYR A 272 -14.85 -34.42 -33.39
CA TYR A 272 -13.85 -35.15 -32.62
C TYR A 272 -12.80 -34.23 -31.98
N ASP A 273 -12.29 -33.27 -32.74
CA ASP A 273 -11.31 -32.30 -32.25
C ASP A 273 -11.91 -31.43 -31.14
N ASN A 274 -13.16 -30.99 -31.28
CA ASN A 274 -13.85 -30.21 -30.26
C ASN A 274 -14.09 -31.01 -28.98
N GLU A 275 -14.52 -32.27 -29.08
CA GLU A 275 -14.63 -33.14 -27.90
C GLU A 275 -13.26 -33.33 -27.23
N ARG A 276 -12.20 -33.62 -27.99
CA ARG A 276 -10.84 -33.76 -27.43
C ARG A 276 -10.41 -32.48 -26.70
N ASN A 277 -10.56 -31.33 -27.32
CA ASN A 277 -10.14 -30.04 -26.75
C ASN A 277 -10.98 -29.67 -25.52
N LEU A 278 -12.29 -29.96 -25.54
CA LEU A 278 -13.17 -29.80 -24.39
C LEU A 278 -12.68 -30.61 -23.20
N PHE A 279 -12.33 -31.89 -23.40
CA PHE A 279 -11.77 -32.70 -22.30
C PHE A 279 -10.39 -32.25 -21.85
N GLN A 280 -9.52 -31.82 -22.78
CA GLN A 280 -8.20 -31.29 -22.43
C GLN A 280 -8.32 -30.01 -21.60
N SER A 281 -9.25 -29.11 -21.94
CA SER A 281 -9.48 -27.90 -21.16
C SER A 281 -9.90 -28.21 -19.71
N LEU A 282 -10.60 -29.33 -19.46
CA LEU A 282 -10.97 -29.78 -18.10
C LEU A 282 -9.82 -30.34 -17.26
N THR A 283 -8.70 -30.70 -17.90
CA THR A 283 -7.49 -31.10 -17.15
C THR A 283 -6.78 -29.91 -16.51
N GLN A 284 -7.15 -28.69 -16.90
CA GLN A 284 -6.65 -27.47 -16.30
C GLN A 284 -7.39 -27.19 -14.99
N SER A 285 -6.72 -26.54 -14.04
CA SER A 285 -7.33 -26.14 -12.77
C SER A 285 -8.33 -25.01 -13.00
N PHE A 286 -9.57 -25.18 -12.55
CA PHE A 286 -10.57 -24.12 -12.49
C PHE A 286 -10.72 -23.59 -11.06
N PRO A 287 -11.12 -22.32 -10.90
CA PRO A 287 -11.57 -21.78 -9.61
C PRO A 287 -12.76 -22.59 -9.03
N SER A 288 -12.91 -22.59 -7.70
CA SER A 288 -13.97 -23.36 -7.02
C SER A 288 -15.40 -22.92 -7.37
N GLN A 289 -15.57 -21.72 -7.91
CA GLN A 289 -16.86 -21.24 -8.43
C GLN A 289 -17.41 -22.14 -9.55
N TYR A 290 -16.55 -22.94 -10.20
CA TYR A 290 -16.95 -23.88 -11.25
C TYR A 290 -17.28 -25.29 -10.73
N ASP A 291 -17.13 -25.60 -9.43
CA ASP A 291 -17.31 -26.96 -8.91
C ASP A 291 -18.71 -27.54 -9.19
N SER A 292 -19.73 -26.69 -9.09
CA SER A 292 -21.12 -27.04 -9.43
C SER A 292 -21.24 -27.46 -10.90
N TYR A 293 -20.63 -26.69 -11.81
CA TYR A 293 -20.57 -27.04 -13.22
C TYR A 293 -19.77 -28.33 -13.46
N LEU A 294 -18.57 -28.43 -12.90
CA LEU A 294 -17.67 -29.58 -13.12
C LEU A 294 -18.32 -30.89 -12.67
N SER A 295 -19.00 -30.90 -11.53
CA SER A 295 -19.72 -32.09 -11.05
C SER A 295 -20.86 -32.49 -11.99
N LYS A 296 -21.64 -31.53 -12.48
CA LYS A 296 -22.71 -31.78 -13.47
C LYS A 296 -22.16 -32.20 -14.82
N PHE A 297 -21.08 -31.59 -15.27
CA PHE A 297 -20.39 -31.94 -16.51
C PHE A 297 -19.92 -33.39 -16.46
N GLN A 298 -19.24 -33.80 -15.38
CA GLN A 298 -18.78 -35.18 -15.19
C GLN A 298 -19.97 -36.15 -15.16
N ALA A 299 -21.03 -35.83 -14.42
CA ALA A 299 -22.23 -36.66 -14.35
C ALA A 299 -22.90 -36.83 -15.73
N PHE A 300 -23.04 -35.76 -16.51
CA PHE A 300 -23.68 -35.83 -17.82
C PHE A 300 -22.80 -36.54 -18.85
N THR A 301 -21.47 -36.40 -18.71
CA THR A 301 -20.53 -36.87 -19.72
C THR A 301 -20.18 -38.34 -19.58
N TYR A 302 -20.04 -38.82 -18.35
CA TYR A 302 -19.59 -40.18 -18.05
C TYR A 302 -20.66 -41.07 -17.41
N ASN A 303 -21.67 -40.48 -16.77
CA ASN A 303 -22.72 -41.24 -16.10
C ASN A 303 -24.03 -41.16 -16.90
N ASN A 304 -25.09 -41.72 -16.32
CA ASN A 304 -26.40 -41.76 -16.94
C ASN A 304 -27.01 -40.36 -17.10
N LEU A 305 -27.11 -39.88 -18.35
CA LEU A 305 -27.72 -38.59 -18.68
C LEU A 305 -29.18 -38.53 -18.22
N CYS A 306 -29.89 -39.66 -18.30
CA CYS A 306 -31.32 -39.77 -18.08
C CYS A 306 -31.72 -39.80 -16.59
N VAL A 307 -30.77 -39.97 -15.67
CA VAL A 307 -31.02 -39.94 -14.22
C VAL A 307 -31.00 -38.51 -13.67
N ASN A 308 -30.34 -37.59 -14.39
CA ASN A 308 -30.23 -36.21 -13.97
C ASN A 308 -31.41 -35.41 -14.51
N ASP A 309 -32.31 -34.99 -13.63
CA ASP A 309 -33.35 -34.04 -14.01
C ASP A 309 -32.71 -32.69 -14.36
N PHE A 310 -33.00 -32.20 -15.56
CA PHE A 310 -32.63 -30.86 -16.00
C PHE A 310 -33.74 -30.26 -16.85
N SER A 311 -33.80 -28.94 -16.85
CA SER A 311 -34.76 -28.18 -17.62
C SER A 311 -34.10 -26.96 -18.23
N ILE A 312 -34.33 -26.73 -19.52
CA ILE A 312 -33.81 -25.56 -20.23
C ILE A 312 -34.73 -25.18 -21.39
N ASN A 313 -35.03 -23.90 -21.60
CA ASN A 313 -35.82 -23.43 -22.75
C ASN A 313 -37.14 -24.22 -22.98
N ASN A 314 -37.88 -24.52 -21.91
CA ASN A 314 -39.10 -25.36 -21.89
C ASN A 314 -38.90 -26.86 -22.13
N PHE A 315 -37.68 -27.32 -22.38
CA PHE A 315 -37.35 -28.73 -22.36
C PHE A 315 -37.34 -29.24 -20.92
N VAL A 316 -37.97 -30.38 -20.70
CA VAL A 316 -37.90 -31.15 -19.45
C VAL A 316 -37.54 -32.58 -19.82
N THR A 317 -36.54 -33.13 -19.16
CA THR A 317 -36.07 -34.49 -19.45
C THR A 317 -37.15 -35.52 -19.11
N ASP A 318 -37.68 -36.20 -20.13
CA ASP A 318 -38.44 -37.44 -19.93
C ASP A 318 -37.46 -38.59 -19.68
N GLN A 319 -37.33 -39.01 -18.41
CA GLN A 319 -36.40 -40.06 -18.01
C GLN A 319 -36.65 -41.39 -18.73
N THR A 320 -37.92 -41.77 -18.93
CA THR A 320 -38.29 -43.05 -19.57
C THR A 320 -37.99 -42.99 -21.06
N GLY A 321 -38.39 -41.90 -21.71
CA GLY A 321 -38.08 -41.65 -23.11
C GLY A 321 -36.58 -41.58 -23.38
N CYS A 322 -35.81 -40.90 -22.51
CA CYS A 322 -34.36 -40.79 -22.59
C CYS A 322 -33.67 -42.16 -22.47
N ALA A 323 -34.05 -42.96 -21.47
CA ALA A 323 -33.45 -44.28 -21.25
C ALA A 323 -33.80 -45.29 -22.36
N ALA A 324 -34.92 -45.08 -23.07
CA ALA A 324 -35.34 -45.91 -24.20
C ALA A 324 -34.59 -45.57 -25.51
N VAL A 325 -33.84 -44.47 -25.58
CA VAL A 325 -33.13 -44.07 -26.80
C VAL A 325 -32.00 -45.06 -27.10
N ASP A 326 -32.08 -45.69 -28.28
CA ASP A 326 -31.05 -46.55 -28.87
C ASP A 326 -30.49 -47.59 -27.88
N SER A 327 -31.39 -48.40 -27.30
CA SER A 327 -31.03 -49.43 -26.32
C SER A 327 -30.33 -48.89 -25.06
N GLY A 328 -30.64 -47.66 -24.67
CA GLY A 328 -30.06 -47.03 -23.48
C GLY A 328 -28.71 -46.37 -23.72
N LEU A 329 -28.39 -45.98 -24.96
CA LEU A 329 -27.14 -45.30 -25.29
C LEU A 329 -26.89 -44.05 -24.43
N LEU A 330 -27.92 -43.25 -24.15
CA LEU A 330 -27.82 -42.05 -23.32
C LEU A 330 -27.54 -42.37 -21.83
N THR A 331 -27.76 -43.60 -21.40
CA THR A 331 -27.41 -44.05 -20.05
C THR A 331 -25.90 -44.23 -19.84
N SER A 332 -25.13 -44.29 -20.94
CA SER A 332 -23.66 -44.36 -20.93
C SER A 332 -22.99 -42.98 -21.02
N GLY A 333 -23.76 -41.90 -20.89
CA GLY A 333 -23.28 -40.53 -20.89
C GLY A 333 -23.12 -39.90 -22.27
N LEU A 334 -22.99 -38.58 -22.28
CA LEU A 334 -22.87 -37.78 -23.50
C LEU A 334 -21.69 -38.23 -24.34
N LYS A 335 -20.51 -38.50 -23.76
CA LYS A 335 -19.32 -38.86 -24.53
C LYS A 335 -19.57 -40.04 -25.48
N THR A 336 -20.26 -41.07 -24.98
CA THR A 336 -20.62 -42.26 -25.76
C THR A 336 -21.66 -41.92 -26.82
N ALA A 337 -22.66 -41.09 -26.47
CA ALA A 337 -23.69 -40.65 -27.39
C ALA A 337 -23.13 -39.83 -28.56
N PHE A 338 -22.18 -38.93 -28.31
CA PHE A 338 -21.49 -38.13 -29.33
C PHE A 338 -20.75 -39.01 -30.34
N VAL A 339 -19.98 -40.00 -29.86
CA VAL A 339 -19.28 -40.95 -30.74
C VAL A 339 -20.28 -41.78 -31.54
N SER A 340 -21.36 -42.22 -30.92
CA SER A 340 -22.40 -43.00 -31.60
C SER A 340 -23.14 -42.21 -32.68
N VAL A 341 -23.39 -40.92 -32.49
CA VAL A 341 -23.95 -40.05 -33.55
C VAL A 341 -23.00 -40.00 -34.75
N ALA A 342 -21.71 -39.78 -34.51
CA ALA A 342 -20.70 -39.73 -35.57
C ALA A 342 -20.52 -41.08 -36.31
N LEU A 343 -20.64 -42.20 -35.60
CA LEU A 343 -20.63 -43.53 -36.21
C LEU A 343 -21.92 -43.79 -37.01
N SER A 344 -23.07 -43.41 -36.46
CA SER A 344 -24.38 -43.59 -37.11
C SER A 344 -24.47 -42.81 -38.42
N THR A 345 -23.87 -41.61 -38.52
CA THR A 345 -23.80 -40.87 -39.78
C THR A 345 -22.92 -41.56 -40.82
N ASN A 346 -21.77 -42.11 -40.41
CA ASN A 346 -20.90 -42.90 -41.28
C ASN A 346 -21.56 -44.19 -41.78
N ASP A 347 -22.26 -44.90 -40.90
CA ASP A 347 -22.97 -46.13 -41.24
C ASP A 347 -24.10 -45.85 -42.23
N MET A 348 -24.85 -44.76 -42.03
CA MET A 348 -25.91 -44.33 -42.94
C MET A 348 -25.36 -44.06 -44.35
N ILE A 349 -24.24 -43.36 -44.45
CA ILE A 349 -23.57 -43.09 -45.74
C ILE A 349 -23.04 -44.37 -46.36
N SER A 350 -22.41 -45.24 -45.58
CA SER A 350 -21.83 -46.49 -46.07
C SER A 350 -22.93 -47.42 -46.61
N TYR A 351 -24.03 -47.53 -45.89
CA TYR A 351 -25.23 -48.25 -46.32
C TYR A 351 -25.80 -47.68 -47.63
N TRP A 352 -25.94 -46.35 -47.72
CA TRP A 352 -26.42 -45.66 -48.92
C TRP A 352 -25.50 -45.88 -50.14
N LYS A 353 -24.17 -45.80 -49.93
CA LYS A 353 -23.19 -45.99 -51.01
C LYS A 353 -23.20 -47.42 -51.57
N ASN A 354 -23.56 -48.40 -50.75
CA ASN A 354 -23.59 -49.82 -51.09
C ASN A 354 -24.94 -50.31 -51.67
N THR A 355 -26.02 -49.53 -51.55
CA THR A 355 -27.32 -49.83 -52.17
C THR A 355 -27.33 -49.40 -53.64
N GLN A 356 -28.23 -49.95 -54.47
CA GLN A 356 -28.26 -49.71 -55.93
C GLN A 356 -28.62 -48.27 -56.34
N ARG A 357 -28.70 -47.34 -55.38
CA ARG A 357 -29.04 -45.91 -55.54
C ARG A 357 -30.32 -45.67 -56.32
N ALA A 358 -31.24 -46.64 -56.31
CA ALA A 358 -32.56 -46.44 -56.90
C ALA A 358 -33.35 -45.44 -56.07
N ARG A 359 -34.23 -44.66 -56.70
CA ARG A 359 -35.10 -43.70 -56.00
C ARG A 359 -35.97 -44.37 -54.93
N ALA A 360 -36.36 -45.63 -55.14
CA ALA A 360 -37.08 -46.43 -54.16
C ALA A 360 -36.22 -46.74 -52.91
N ASP A 361 -34.92 -47.00 -53.10
CA ASP A 361 -33.97 -47.23 -52.00
C ASP A 361 -33.65 -45.95 -51.24
N LEU A 362 -33.68 -44.79 -51.92
CA LEU A 362 -33.55 -43.48 -51.27
C LEU A 362 -34.70 -43.23 -50.30
N ILE A 363 -35.93 -43.45 -50.78
CA ILE A 363 -37.14 -43.33 -49.99
C ILE A 363 -37.11 -44.33 -48.84
N SER A 364 -36.71 -45.58 -49.07
CA SER A 364 -36.61 -46.57 -48.00
C SER A 364 -35.50 -46.26 -47.00
N THR A 365 -34.40 -45.63 -47.40
CA THR A 365 -33.29 -45.24 -46.52
C THR A 365 -33.65 -44.02 -45.68
N ILE A 366 -34.22 -42.98 -46.28
CA ILE A 366 -34.66 -41.77 -45.58
C ILE A 366 -35.87 -42.07 -44.69
N ASN A 367 -36.85 -42.81 -45.21
CA ASN A 367 -38.02 -43.23 -44.45
C ASN A 367 -37.75 -44.51 -43.65
N ASN A 368 -36.51 -45.01 -43.59
CA ASN A 368 -36.17 -46.04 -42.63
C ASN A 368 -36.27 -45.37 -41.26
N GLN A 369 -37.46 -45.49 -40.69
CA GLN A 369 -37.86 -44.83 -39.48
C GLN A 369 -36.86 -45.10 -38.35
N THR A 370 -36.18 -46.24 -38.42
CA THR A 370 -35.12 -46.64 -37.51
C THR A 370 -33.96 -45.64 -37.43
N TYR A 371 -33.42 -45.14 -38.55
CA TYR A 371 -32.22 -44.29 -38.53
C TYR A 371 -32.54 -42.82 -38.26
N HIS A 372 -33.52 -42.29 -38.99
CA HIS A 372 -33.93 -40.91 -38.83
C HIS A 372 -34.51 -40.68 -37.42
N ASP A 373 -35.42 -41.54 -36.94
CA ASP A 373 -35.99 -41.36 -35.60
C ASP A 373 -34.94 -41.60 -34.51
N LYS A 374 -33.97 -42.51 -34.72
CA LYS A 374 -32.85 -42.71 -33.79
C LYS A 374 -32.01 -41.45 -33.67
N LEU A 375 -31.54 -40.88 -34.79
CA LEU A 375 -30.74 -39.65 -34.78
C LEU A 375 -31.54 -38.47 -34.23
N HIS A 376 -32.79 -38.31 -34.64
CA HIS A 376 -33.66 -37.25 -34.15
C HIS A 376 -33.87 -37.36 -32.62
N ARG A 377 -34.18 -38.55 -32.10
CA ARG A 377 -34.32 -38.78 -30.65
C ARG A 377 -33.01 -38.54 -29.90
N LEU A 378 -31.86 -38.93 -30.44
CA LEU A 378 -30.57 -38.63 -29.83
C LEU A 378 -30.33 -37.12 -29.74
N LEU A 379 -30.51 -36.39 -30.85
CA LEU A 379 -30.33 -34.94 -30.88
C LEU A 379 -31.31 -34.20 -29.96
N TYR A 380 -32.55 -34.73 -29.84
CA TYR A 380 -33.58 -34.18 -28.96
C TYR A 380 -33.15 -34.12 -27.49
N TYR A 381 -32.37 -35.10 -27.00
CA TYR A 381 -31.83 -35.07 -25.63
C TYR A 381 -30.42 -34.46 -25.55
N ILE A 382 -29.55 -34.67 -26.56
CA ILE A 382 -28.17 -34.18 -26.53
C ILE A 382 -28.10 -32.65 -26.62
N SER A 383 -28.88 -32.01 -27.49
CA SER A 383 -28.79 -30.55 -27.67
C SER A 383 -29.18 -29.79 -26.40
N PRO A 384 -30.35 -30.05 -25.78
CA PRO A 384 -30.71 -29.37 -24.53
C PRO A 384 -29.75 -29.68 -23.38
N ALA A 385 -29.18 -30.89 -23.32
CA ALA A 385 -28.16 -31.22 -22.32
C ALA A 385 -26.89 -30.38 -22.49
N CYS A 386 -26.45 -30.16 -23.73
CA CYS A 386 -25.31 -29.29 -24.02
C CYS A 386 -25.62 -27.83 -23.65
N ASP A 387 -26.78 -27.32 -24.06
CA ASP A 387 -27.21 -25.96 -23.74
C ASP A 387 -27.30 -25.77 -22.21
N TYR A 388 -27.80 -26.76 -21.48
CA TYR A 388 -27.86 -26.75 -20.02
C TYR A 388 -26.48 -26.69 -19.37
N LEU A 389 -25.53 -27.49 -19.86
CA LEU A 389 -24.14 -27.44 -19.39
C LEU A 389 -23.49 -26.08 -19.70
N THR A 390 -23.72 -25.52 -20.88
CA THR A 390 -23.22 -24.18 -21.24
C THR A 390 -23.82 -23.10 -20.34
N ASP A 391 -25.12 -23.14 -20.04
CA ASP A 391 -25.79 -22.22 -19.13
C ASP A 391 -25.23 -22.30 -17.69
N ARG A 392 -25.00 -23.52 -17.19
CA ARG A 392 -24.33 -23.74 -15.89
C ARG A 392 -22.90 -23.21 -15.88
N PHE A 393 -22.17 -23.37 -16.98
CA PHE A 393 -20.83 -22.82 -17.10
C PHE A 393 -20.83 -21.29 -17.11
N MET A 394 -21.76 -20.67 -17.84
CA MET A 394 -21.95 -19.21 -17.85
C MET A 394 -22.32 -18.66 -16.48
N SER A 395 -23.15 -19.39 -15.72
CA SER A 395 -23.43 -19.06 -14.32
C SER A 395 -22.17 -19.09 -13.47
N GLY A 396 -21.32 -20.12 -13.64
CA GLY A 396 -20.01 -20.20 -12.97
C GLY A 396 -19.05 -19.06 -13.34
N ILE A 397 -19.07 -18.60 -14.60
CA ILE A 397 -18.32 -17.41 -15.03
C ILE A 397 -18.83 -16.17 -14.29
N ALA A 398 -20.15 -15.97 -14.21
CA ALA A 398 -20.74 -14.83 -13.51
C ALA A 398 -20.37 -14.83 -12.01
N ASP A 399 -20.45 -16.00 -11.36
CA ASP A 399 -20.06 -16.17 -9.95
C ASP A 399 -18.56 -15.89 -9.75
N PHE A 400 -17.70 -16.38 -10.66
CA PHE A 400 -16.26 -16.12 -10.64
C PHE A 400 -15.94 -14.62 -10.80
N LEU A 401 -16.58 -13.93 -11.73
CA LEU A 401 -16.39 -12.49 -11.94
C LEU A 401 -16.89 -11.68 -10.73
N SER A 402 -18.05 -12.03 -10.16
CA SER A 402 -18.56 -11.37 -8.95
C SER A 402 -17.64 -11.59 -7.74
N TYR A 403 -17.07 -12.78 -7.62
CA TYR A 403 -16.08 -13.07 -6.59
C TYR A 403 -14.79 -12.28 -6.79
N SER A 404 -14.30 -12.17 -8.03
CA SER A 404 -13.13 -11.37 -8.37
C SER A 404 -13.34 -9.89 -8.06
N ASP A 405 -14.49 -9.32 -8.44
CA ASP A 405 -14.85 -7.93 -8.11
C ASP A 405 -14.88 -7.69 -6.59
N SER A 406 -15.41 -8.65 -5.82
CA SER A 406 -15.39 -8.58 -4.35
C SER A 406 -13.97 -8.57 -3.78
N ILE A 407 -13.05 -9.34 -4.39
CA ILE A 407 -11.63 -9.31 -4.01
C ILE A 407 -11.01 -7.95 -4.36
N GLU A 408 -11.26 -7.39 -5.54
CA GLU A 408 -10.76 -6.07 -5.93
C GLU A 408 -11.20 -4.98 -4.95
N GLN A 409 -12.48 -4.98 -4.59
CA GLN A 409 -13.03 -4.03 -3.61
C GLN A 409 -12.36 -4.20 -2.23
N MET A 410 -12.10 -5.44 -1.80
CA MET A 410 -11.39 -5.71 -0.55
C MET A 410 -9.94 -5.22 -0.59
N LYS A 411 -9.20 -5.49 -1.68
CA LYS A 411 -7.83 -5.01 -1.89
C LYS A 411 -7.76 -3.49 -1.84
N PHE A 412 -8.65 -2.82 -2.56
CA PHE A 412 -8.75 -1.36 -2.55
C PHE A 412 -9.04 -0.80 -1.16
N SER A 413 -9.93 -1.44 -0.40
CA SER A 413 -10.25 -1.04 0.98
C SER A 413 -9.03 -1.18 1.91
N ILE A 414 -8.30 -2.29 1.83
CA ILE A 414 -7.06 -2.51 2.60
C ILE A 414 -6.00 -1.45 2.23
N TYR A 415 -5.85 -1.15 0.94
CA TYR A 415 -4.94 -0.11 0.46
C TYR A 415 -5.27 1.27 1.07
N LEU A 416 -6.55 1.67 1.11
CA LEU A 416 -6.96 2.93 1.73
C LEU A 416 -6.62 2.98 3.22
N VAL A 417 -6.86 1.89 3.95
CA VAL A 417 -6.53 1.81 5.39
C VAL A 417 -5.01 1.92 5.61
N LEU A 418 -4.21 1.24 4.78
CA LEU A 418 -2.74 1.34 4.83
C LEU A 418 -2.23 2.74 4.51
N MET A 419 -2.82 3.41 3.51
CA MET A 419 -2.51 4.80 3.16
C MET A 419 -2.84 5.75 4.32
N PHE A 420 -4.00 5.59 4.95
CA PHE A 420 -4.40 6.38 6.10
C PHE A 420 -3.47 6.16 7.30
N ALA A 421 -3.09 4.90 7.56
CA ALA A 421 -2.11 4.58 8.60
C ALA A 421 -0.74 5.21 8.32
N ALA A 422 -0.24 5.14 7.09
CA ALA A 422 1.02 5.79 6.70
C ALA A 422 0.95 7.32 6.89
N PHE A 423 -0.20 7.94 6.58
CA PHE A 423 -0.40 9.37 6.78
C PHE A 423 -0.38 9.75 8.27
N ILE A 424 -1.07 9.01 9.15
CA ILE A 424 -1.08 9.31 10.58
C ILE A 424 0.27 9.00 11.23
N PHE A 425 0.85 7.82 10.97
CA PHE A 425 2.02 7.34 11.72
C PHE A 425 3.36 7.79 11.14
N CYS A 426 3.45 8.13 9.85
CA CYS A 426 4.68 8.61 9.25
C CYS A 426 4.61 10.10 8.96
N TRP A 427 3.57 10.53 8.24
CA TRP A 427 3.52 11.89 7.72
C TRP A 427 3.26 12.92 8.82
N THR A 428 2.29 12.67 9.71
CA THR A 428 1.96 13.59 10.81
C THR A 428 3.12 13.85 11.77
N PRO A 429 3.80 12.83 12.35
CA PRO A 429 4.94 13.10 13.24
C PRO A 429 6.12 13.73 12.50
N TYR A 430 6.32 13.39 11.22
CA TYR A 430 7.33 14.02 10.39
C TYR A 430 7.06 15.52 10.22
N LEU A 431 5.84 15.90 9.84
CA LEU A 431 5.43 17.31 9.71
C LEU A 431 5.53 18.05 11.05
N ASN A 432 5.12 17.43 12.16
CA ASN A 432 5.21 18.04 13.48
C ASN A 432 6.67 18.30 13.88
N ASN A 433 7.57 17.36 13.61
CA ASN A 433 9.00 17.55 13.87
C ASN A 433 9.60 18.63 12.99
N LEU A 434 9.24 18.66 11.70
CA LEU A 434 9.70 19.67 10.75
C LEU A 434 9.17 21.06 11.13
N SER A 435 7.90 21.18 11.53
CA SER A 435 7.30 22.42 12.03
C SER A 435 7.99 22.92 13.30
N LYS A 436 8.28 22.03 14.27
CA LYS A 436 9.04 22.38 15.48
C LYS A 436 10.44 22.87 15.14
N GLN A 437 11.11 22.21 14.20
CA GLN A 437 12.42 22.62 13.72
C GLN A 437 12.35 24.01 13.09
N ILE A 438 11.48 24.23 12.10
CA ILE A 438 11.30 25.53 11.44
C ILE A 438 11.00 26.64 12.45
N TRP A 439 10.11 26.39 13.41
CA TRP A 439 9.77 27.40 14.41
C TRP A 439 10.96 27.75 15.33
N ARG A 440 11.75 26.74 15.75
CA ARG A 440 13.00 26.97 16.47
C ARG A 440 13.99 27.77 15.64
N THR A 441 14.17 27.42 14.37
CA THR A 441 15.07 28.11 13.44
C THR A 441 14.64 29.56 13.23
N LYS A 442 13.33 29.81 13.04
CA LYS A 442 12.75 31.17 12.95
C LYS A 442 12.97 31.96 14.23
N GLY A 443 12.69 31.36 15.39
CA GLY A 443 12.90 32.00 16.69
C GLY A 443 14.36 32.37 16.92
N MET A 444 15.26 31.43 16.65
CA MET A 444 16.71 31.65 16.72
C MET A 444 17.15 32.79 15.81
N LEU A 445 16.78 32.78 14.53
CA LEU A 445 17.11 33.85 13.58
C LEU A 445 16.62 35.23 14.04
N ASN A 446 15.42 35.29 14.63
CA ASN A 446 14.84 36.54 15.11
C ASN A 446 15.52 37.06 16.40
N MET A 447 16.27 36.21 17.11
CA MET A 447 16.99 36.59 18.33
C MET A 447 18.36 37.22 18.05
N ILE A 448 18.91 37.14 16.84
CA ILE A 448 20.20 37.78 16.53
C ILE A 448 19.95 39.28 16.27
N PRO A 449 20.43 40.20 17.13
CA PRO A 449 20.25 41.62 16.91
C PRO A 449 21.03 42.07 15.68
N MET A 450 20.50 43.07 14.97
CA MET A 450 21.08 43.55 13.71
C MET A 450 22.51 44.09 13.90
N ASP A 451 22.83 44.61 15.08
CA ASP A 451 24.15 45.15 15.41
C ASP A 451 25.24 44.06 15.39
N ILE A 452 24.91 42.84 15.86
CA ILE A 452 25.83 41.70 15.81
C ILE A 452 26.00 41.22 14.37
N ILE A 453 24.91 41.19 13.59
CA ILE A 453 24.99 40.84 12.16
C ILE A 453 25.93 41.81 11.43
N GLN A 454 25.90 43.10 11.75
CA GLN A 454 26.78 44.10 11.15
C GLN A 454 28.24 44.00 11.63
N LYS A 455 28.45 43.59 12.88
CA LYS A 455 29.77 43.46 13.50
C LYS A 455 30.62 42.35 12.87
N TYR A 456 30.00 41.25 12.44
CA TYR A 456 30.69 40.09 11.86
C TYR A 456 30.48 40.02 10.33
N PRO A 457 31.50 40.33 9.51
CA PRO A 457 31.35 40.41 8.04
C PRO A 457 30.95 39.09 7.39
N ASN A 458 31.40 37.95 7.93
CA ASN A 458 31.00 36.62 7.45
C ASN A 458 29.50 36.37 7.65
N LEU A 459 28.97 36.79 8.81
CA LEU A 459 27.55 36.66 9.15
C LEU A 459 26.71 37.58 8.27
N LYS A 460 27.14 38.83 8.10
CA LYS A 460 26.55 39.80 7.17
C LYS A 460 26.49 39.26 5.74
N GLN A 461 27.57 38.65 5.24
CA GLN A 461 27.62 38.12 3.89
C GLN A 461 26.65 36.96 3.69
N GLN A 462 26.49 36.08 4.68
CA GLN A 462 25.49 35.00 4.60
C GLN A 462 24.04 35.51 4.65
N PHE A 463 23.76 36.59 5.38
CA PHE A 463 22.44 37.24 5.38
C PHE A 463 22.14 37.98 4.06
N ILE A 464 23.12 38.70 3.50
CA ILE A 464 22.97 39.42 2.23
C ILE A 464 22.89 38.46 1.03
N GLY A 465 23.53 37.30 1.12
CA GLY A 465 23.50 36.26 0.08
C GLY A 465 22.11 35.72 -0.25
N GLY A 466 21.08 36.07 0.54
CA GLY A 466 19.67 35.79 0.23
C GLY A 466 19.23 34.37 0.54
N GLU A 467 20.15 33.41 0.68
CA GLU A 467 19.84 32.02 1.02
C GLU A 467 19.10 31.90 2.37
N ILE A 468 19.49 32.68 3.38
CA ILE A 468 18.83 32.70 4.70
C ILE A 468 17.46 33.38 4.63
N LEU A 469 17.32 34.46 3.88
CA LEU A 469 16.05 35.19 3.73
C LEU A 469 15.03 34.39 2.91
N GLN A 470 15.48 33.65 1.90
CA GLN A 470 14.65 32.69 1.15
C GLN A 470 14.28 31.46 1.98
N ALA A 471 15.12 31.06 2.93
CA ALA A 471 14.84 29.95 3.84
C ALA A 471 13.75 30.26 4.88
N VAL A 472 13.57 31.53 5.21
CA VAL A 472 12.60 32.01 6.22
C VAL A 472 11.24 32.36 5.61
N LYS A 473 11.23 32.75 4.32
CA LYS A 473 10.03 32.92 3.50
C LYS A 473 9.41 31.57 3.16
#